data_AF-A0A6G6W5W4-F1
#
_entry.id   AF-A0A6G6W5W4-F1
#
_cell.length_a   1.000
_cell.length_b   1.000
_cell.length_c   1.000
_cell.angle_alpha   90.00
_cell.angle_beta   90.00
_cell.angle_gamma   90.00
#
_symmetry.space_group_name_H-M   'P 1'
#
loop_
_entity.id
_entity.type
_entity.pdbx_description
1 polymer ?
#
loop_
_entity_poly.entity_id
_entity_poly.type
_entity_poly.pdbx_seq_one_letter_code
_entity_poly.pdbx_strand_id
1 'polypeptide(L)'
;MTTSDPLQRAKRPRTVLAGPYGHPFHPIAVTIPIGAWTASIVFDLIGFFVEDPTPWAIGAQVLIAIGIVGALLAAILGFLDFSVIPSGMPAHRTALLHMTLNLAVTVLFAVNWFIRSGEDHDHVSVIGFVLSIVGLAILGISGWLGGKLAYHYGVRVANEETQRQGFV
;
A
#
# COMPACT_ATOMS: atom_id res chain seq x y z
N MET A 1 -2.29 -31.79 -12.07
CA MET A 1 -3.17 -30.76 -11.47
C MET A 1 -3.45 -29.71 -12.54
N THR A 2 -4.64 -29.70 -13.11
CA THR A 2 -5.00 -28.84 -14.26
C THR A 2 -5.10 -27.38 -13.83
N THR A 3 -4.83 -26.44 -14.74
CA THR A 3 -4.93 -24.97 -14.55
C THR A 3 -6.34 -24.47 -14.19
N SER A 4 -7.31 -25.38 -14.03
CA SER A 4 -8.69 -25.12 -13.60
C SER A 4 -8.86 -25.00 -12.09
N ASP A 5 -7.84 -25.32 -11.28
CA ASP A 5 -7.89 -25.13 -9.82
C ASP A 5 -7.85 -23.62 -9.47
N PRO A 6 -8.90 -23.08 -8.81
CA PRO A 6 -8.95 -21.71 -8.30
C PRO A 6 -7.69 -21.28 -7.53
N LEU A 7 -7.10 -22.19 -6.75
CA LEU A 7 -5.90 -21.92 -5.97
C LEU A 7 -4.68 -21.73 -6.88
N GLN A 8 -4.48 -22.62 -7.85
CA GLN A 8 -3.36 -22.50 -8.79
C GLN A 8 -3.45 -21.23 -9.63
N ARG A 9 -4.67 -20.84 -10.04
CA ARG A 9 -4.89 -19.59 -10.77
C ARG A 9 -4.46 -18.37 -9.96
N ALA A 10 -4.84 -18.29 -8.69
CA ALA A 10 -4.51 -17.15 -7.82
C ALA A 10 -2.99 -17.01 -7.51
N LYS A 11 -2.21 -18.07 -7.73
CA LYS A 11 -0.74 -18.04 -7.56
C LYS A 11 -0.01 -17.52 -8.81
N ARG A 12 -0.62 -17.64 -10.00
CA ARG A 12 0.03 -17.33 -11.29
C ARG A 12 -0.13 -15.85 -11.65
N PRO A 13 0.90 -15.23 -12.25
CA PRO A 13 0.79 -13.86 -12.74
C PRO A 13 -0.19 -13.79 -13.91
N ARG A 14 -0.92 -12.68 -14.02
CA ARG A 14 -1.72 -12.39 -15.22
C ARG A 14 -0.85 -11.97 -16.40
N THR A 15 0.17 -11.16 -16.11
CA THR A 15 1.10 -10.57 -17.09
C THR A 15 2.49 -10.47 -16.46
N VAL A 16 3.52 -10.28 -17.30
CA VAL A 16 4.90 -10.05 -16.83
C VAL A 16 5.04 -8.79 -15.97
N LEU A 17 4.15 -7.80 -16.18
CA LEU A 17 4.13 -6.56 -15.39
C LEU A 17 3.73 -6.80 -13.93
N ALA A 18 3.00 -7.87 -13.62
CA ALA A 18 2.66 -8.26 -12.25
C ALA A 18 3.83 -8.92 -11.49
N GLY A 19 4.98 -9.10 -12.16
CA GLY A 19 6.15 -9.79 -11.63
C GLY A 19 6.11 -11.31 -11.85
N PRO A 20 7.26 -11.99 -11.70
CA PRO A 20 7.35 -13.43 -11.91
C PRO A 20 6.45 -14.25 -10.98
N TYR A 21 6.35 -15.54 -11.26
CA TYR A 21 5.70 -16.50 -10.36
C TYR A 21 6.41 -16.52 -9.00
N GLY A 22 5.67 -16.39 -7.90
CA GLY A 22 6.22 -16.34 -6.55
C GLY A 22 6.92 -15.02 -6.17
N HIS A 23 7.08 -14.09 -7.11
CA HIS A 23 7.76 -12.80 -6.91
C HIS A 23 6.92 -11.64 -7.48
N PRO A 24 5.73 -11.37 -6.90
CA PRO A 24 4.91 -10.24 -7.35
C PRO A 24 5.62 -8.91 -7.09
N PHE A 25 5.42 -7.94 -7.98
CA PHE A 25 5.98 -6.59 -7.81
C PHE A 25 5.17 -5.70 -6.88
N HIS A 26 3.89 -6.00 -6.65
CA HIS A 26 3.02 -5.21 -5.77
C HIS A 26 3.59 -5.05 -4.34
N PRO A 27 4.06 -6.12 -3.64
CA PRO A 27 4.69 -5.98 -2.32
C PRO A 27 5.97 -5.13 -2.29
N ILE A 28 6.69 -5.02 -3.40
CA ILE A 28 7.86 -4.13 -3.49
C ILE A 28 7.38 -2.69 -3.61
N ALA A 29 6.41 -2.42 -4.49
CA ALA A 29 5.90 -1.08 -4.73
C ALA A 29 5.24 -0.44 -3.50
N VAL A 30 4.52 -1.22 -2.67
CA VAL A 30 3.87 -0.67 -1.45
C VAL A 30 4.85 -0.17 -0.39
N THR A 31 6.13 -0.52 -0.47
CA THR A 31 7.15 0.01 0.46
C THR A 31 7.31 1.53 0.33
N ILE A 32 7.11 2.08 -0.87
CA ILE A 32 7.20 3.52 -1.16
C ILE A 32 6.14 4.32 -0.39
N PRO A 33 4.81 4.09 -0.59
CA PRO A 33 3.79 4.83 0.15
C PRO A 33 3.87 4.62 1.65
N ILE A 34 4.12 3.39 2.12
CA ILE A 34 4.20 3.09 3.55
C ILE A 34 5.34 3.88 4.20
N GLY A 35 6.54 3.83 3.60
CA GLY A 35 7.70 4.55 4.12
C GLY A 35 7.50 6.07 4.08
N ALA A 36 7.04 6.60 2.94
CA ALA A 36 6.88 8.03 2.74
C ALA A 36 5.83 8.63 3.69
N TRP A 37 4.65 8.02 3.82
CA TRP A 37 3.59 8.53 4.70
C TRP A 37 3.90 8.33 6.19
N THR A 38 4.68 7.30 6.55
CA THR A 38 5.18 7.18 7.93
C THR A 38 6.20 8.29 8.21
N ALA A 39 7.13 8.54 7.30
CA ALA A 39 8.12 9.60 7.44
C ALA A 39 7.48 11.00 7.47
N SER A 40 6.38 11.25 6.73
CA SER A 40 5.70 12.55 6.78
C SER A 40 5.13 12.85 8.17
N ILE A 41 4.64 11.84 8.89
CA ILE A 41 4.19 11.99 10.29
C ILE A 41 5.38 12.32 11.20
N VAL A 42 6.53 11.69 10.99
CA VAL A 42 7.76 12.02 11.74
C VAL A 42 8.18 13.47 11.50
N PHE A 43 8.07 13.96 10.27
CA PHE A 43 8.37 15.34 9.92
C PHE A 43 7.39 16.32 10.60
N ASP A 44 6.09 16.02 10.55
CA ASP A 44 5.08 16.81 11.28
C ASP A 44 5.40 16.86 12.78
N LEU A 45 5.74 15.71 13.38
CA LEU A 45 6.13 15.64 14.79
C LEU A 45 7.34 16.51 15.10
N ILE A 46 8.40 16.45 14.29
CA ILE A 46 9.58 17.31 14.49
C ILE A 46 9.18 18.79 14.36
N GLY A 47 8.39 19.12 13.33
CA GLY A 47 7.90 20.48 13.08
C GLY A 47 7.12 21.08 14.25
N PHE A 48 6.42 20.29 15.06
CA PHE A 48 5.73 20.81 16.25
C PHE A 48 6.65 21.27 17.38
N PHE A 49 7.92 20.86 17.40
CA PHE A 49 8.83 21.06 18.55
C PHE A 49 10.11 21.85 18.24
N VAL A 50 10.33 22.24 16.97
CA VAL A 50 11.49 23.04 16.57
C VAL A 50 11.14 24.52 16.43
N GLU A 51 12.15 25.39 16.52
CA GLU A 51 11.95 26.85 16.39
C GLU A 51 11.51 27.26 14.98
N ASP A 52 12.05 26.61 13.94
CA ASP A 52 11.66 26.81 12.54
C ASP A 52 11.02 25.52 11.98
N PRO A 53 9.67 25.45 11.89
CA PRO A 53 8.95 24.29 11.40
C PRO A 53 8.94 24.19 9.86
N THR A 54 9.28 25.25 9.14
CA THR A 54 9.12 25.38 7.68
C THR A 54 9.71 24.22 6.88
N PRO A 55 10.99 23.81 7.05
CA PRO A 55 11.56 22.72 6.26
C PRO A 55 10.86 21.37 6.53
N TRP A 56 10.34 21.17 7.74
CA TRP A 56 9.64 19.95 8.12
C TRP A 56 8.22 19.91 7.55
N ALA A 57 7.51 21.04 7.57
CA ALA A 57 6.18 21.17 6.96
C ALA A 57 6.21 20.92 5.45
N ILE A 58 7.19 21.51 4.74
CA ILE A 58 7.42 21.27 3.30
C ILE A 58 7.80 19.81 3.06
N GLY A 59 8.75 19.28 3.84
CA GLY A 59 9.20 17.89 3.69
C GLY A 59 8.08 16.88 3.90
N ALA A 60 7.21 17.09 4.89
CA ALA A 60 6.02 16.26 5.11
C ALA A 60 5.10 16.27 3.88
N GLN A 61 4.83 17.42 3.29
CA GLN A 61 4.00 17.53 2.09
C GLN A 61 4.63 16.84 0.87
N VAL A 62 5.94 16.99 0.66
CA VAL A 62 6.68 16.30 -0.41
C VAL A 62 6.62 14.78 -0.23
N LEU A 63 6.81 14.29 0.99
CA LEU A 63 6.70 12.86 1.32
C LEU A 63 5.27 12.34 1.07
N ILE A 64 4.25 13.12 1.40
CA ILE A 64 2.86 12.77 1.06
C ILE A 64 2.70 12.60 -0.46
N ALA A 65 3.24 13.53 -1.26
CA ALA A 65 3.19 13.45 -2.72
C ALA A 65 3.91 12.21 -3.28
N ILE A 66 5.12 11.92 -2.79
CA ILE A 66 5.89 10.71 -3.14
C ILE A 66 5.07 9.46 -2.83
N GLY A 67 4.43 9.43 -1.65
CA GLY A 67 3.59 8.32 -1.27
C GLY A 67 2.36 8.16 -2.15
N ILE A 68 1.71 9.25 -2.59
CA ILE A 68 0.59 9.16 -3.56
C ILE A 68 1.04 8.53 -4.87
N VAL A 69 2.17 8.97 -5.44
CA VAL A 69 2.73 8.40 -6.68
C VAL A 69 3.03 6.91 -6.50
N GLY A 70 3.68 6.54 -5.39
CA GLY A 70 3.95 5.15 -5.04
C GLY A 70 2.70 4.30 -4.86
N ALA A 71 1.67 4.85 -4.22
CA ALA A 71 0.38 4.18 -4.01
C ALA A 71 -0.36 3.91 -5.33
N LEU A 72 -0.33 4.86 -6.27
CA LEU A 72 -0.92 4.66 -7.60
C LEU A 72 -0.20 3.56 -8.39
N LEU A 73 1.14 3.54 -8.36
CA LEU A 73 1.92 2.45 -8.95
C LEU A 73 1.57 1.09 -8.31
N ALA A 74 1.53 1.05 -6.98
CA ALA A 74 1.17 -0.16 -6.24
C ALA A 74 -0.27 -0.60 -6.54
N ALA A 75 -1.22 0.32 -6.70
CA ALA A 75 -2.62 0.02 -7.03
C ALA A 75 -2.75 -0.65 -8.40
N ILE A 76 -2.00 -0.19 -9.42
CA ILE A 76 -1.98 -0.82 -10.74
C ILE A 76 -1.49 -2.27 -10.64
N LEU A 77 -0.36 -2.49 -9.95
CA LEU A 77 0.21 -3.82 -9.77
C LEU A 77 -0.72 -4.73 -8.94
N GLY A 78 -1.28 -4.20 -7.85
CA GLY A 78 -2.20 -4.92 -6.98
C GLY A 78 -3.52 -5.28 -7.68
N PHE A 79 -3.99 -4.44 -8.60
CA PHE A 79 -5.16 -4.76 -9.41
C PHE A 79 -4.91 -5.93 -10.36
N LEU A 80 -3.69 -6.03 -10.94
CA LEU A 80 -3.31 -7.19 -11.75
C LEU A 80 -3.34 -8.48 -10.92
N ASP A 81 -2.81 -8.43 -9.70
CA ASP A 81 -2.83 -9.57 -8.76
C ASP A 81 -4.26 -9.91 -8.27
N PHE A 82 -5.10 -8.91 -8.02
CA PHE A 82 -6.52 -9.10 -7.69
C PHE A 82 -7.29 -9.81 -8.81
N SER A 83 -7.03 -9.42 -10.07
CA SER A 83 -7.80 -9.89 -11.22
C SER A 83 -7.65 -11.38 -11.55
N VAL A 84 -6.70 -12.08 -10.94
CA VAL A 84 -6.55 -13.54 -11.06
C VAL A 84 -7.28 -14.32 -9.96
N ILE A 85 -7.75 -13.64 -8.92
CA ILE A 85 -8.49 -14.25 -7.82
C ILE A 85 -9.93 -14.51 -8.29
N PRO A 86 -10.42 -15.77 -8.24
CA PRO A 86 -11.79 -16.07 -8.63
C PRO A 86 -12.83 -15.40 -7.73
N SER A 87 -13.91 -14.90 -8.32
CA SER A 87 -15.03 -14.31 -7.60
C SER A 87 -15.75 -15.35 -6.72
N GLY A 88 -16.48 -14.88 -5.70
CA GLY A 88 -17.22 -15.74 -4.77
C GLY A 88 -16.37 -16.36 -3.66
N MET A 89 -15.05 -16.29 -3.73
CA MET A 89 -14.14 -16.87 -2.73
C MET A 89 -13.84 -15.92 -1.55
N PRO A 90 -13.53 -16.44 -0.35
CA PRO A 90 -13.11 -15.61 0.79
C PRO A 90 -11.88 -14.72 0.51
N ALA A 91 -10.92 -15.23 -0.28
CA ALA A 91 -9.76 -14.46 -0.72
C ALA A 91 -10.16 -13.25 -1.58
N HIS A 92 -11.12 -13.39 -2.48
CA HIS A 92 -11.61 -12.29 -3.31
C HIS A 92 -12.30 -11.20 -2.49
N ARG A 93 -13.13 -11.58 -1.51
CA ARG A 93 -13.78 -10.61 -0.60
C ARG A 93 -12.74 -9.83 0.22
N THR A 94 -11.73 -10.55 0.72
CA THR A 94 -10.61 -9.94 1.47
C THR A 94 -9.82 -8.98 0.59
N ALA A 95 -9.52 -9.39 -0.66
CA ALA A 95 -8.78 -8.59 -1.62
C ALA A 95 -9.55 -7.34 -2.07
N LEU A 96 -10.87 -7.46 -2.25
CA LEU A 96 -11.73 -6.32 -2.56
C LEU A 96 -11.73 -5.31 -1.40
N LEU A 97 -11.94 -5.77 -0.16
CA LEU A 97 -11.89 -4.90 1.02
C LEU A 97 -10.53 -4.20 1.16
N HIS A 98 -9.44 -4.96 1.03
CA HIS A 98 -8.08 -4.43 1.05
C HIS A 98 -7.87 -3.35 -0.02
N MET A 99 -8.26 -3.62 -1.27
CA MET A 99 -8.16 -2.65 -2.36
C MET A 99 -8.98 -1.38 -2.08
N THR A 100 -10.23 -1.53 -1.63
CA THR A 100 -11.10 -0.39 -1.30
C THR A 100 -10.51 0.48 -0.19
N LEU A 101 -9.98 -0.13 0.88
CA LEU A 101 -9.33 0.61 1.96
C LEU A 101 -8.11 1.39 1.46
N ASN A 102 -7.26 0.79 0.64
CA ASN A 102 -6.08 1.47 0.10
C ASN A 102 -6.42 2.61 -0.85
N LEU A 103 -7.46 2.47 -1.67
CA LEU A 103 -7.94 3.56 -2.52
C LEU A 103 -8.50 4.71 -1.66
N ALA A 104 -9.26 4.39 -0.60
CA ALA A 104 -9.73 5.40 0.35
C ALA A 104 -8.58 6.14 1.05
N VAL A 105 -7.54 5.40 1.50
CA VAL A 105 -6.32 5.98 2.07
C VAL A 105 -5.61 6.89 1.06
N THR A 106 -5.49 6.45 -0.20
CA THR A 106 -4.85 7.25 -1.25
C THR A 106 -5.61 8.55 -1.50
N VAL A 107 -6.95 8.50 -1.55
CA VAL A 107 -7.79 9.70 -1.65
C VAL A 107 -7.62 10.60 -0.42
N LEU A 108 -7.57 10.02 0.79
CA LEU A 108 -7.36 10.78 2.02
C LEU A 108 -6.02 11.53 2.00
N PHE A 109 -4.94 10.88 1.57
CA PHE A 109 -3.63 11.53 1.41
C PHE A 109 -3.61 12.56 0.27
N ALA A 110 -4.37 12.36 -0.81
CA ALA A 110 -4.52 13.37 -1.86
C ALA A 110 -5.27 14.62 -1.36
N VAL A 111 -6.34 14.44 -0.58
CA VAL A 111 -7.05 15.54 0.09
C VAL A 111 -6.14 16.25 1.09
N ASN A 112 -5.38 15.50 1.87
CA ASN A 112 -4.39 16.04 2.80
C ASN A 112 -3.33 16.88 2.07
N TRP A 113 -2.76 16.36 0.98
CA TRP A 113 -1.82 17.10 0.14
C TRP A 113 -2.43 18.41 -0.38
N PHE A 114 -3.68 18.36 -0.85
CA PHE A 114 -4.36 19.55 -1.36
C PHE A 114 -4.61 20.62 -0.28
N ILE A 115 -5.01 20.21 0.93
CA ILE A 115 -5.14 21.11 2.09
C ILE A 115 -3.81 21.82 2.37
N ARG A 116 -2.73 21.03 2.47
CA ARG A 116 -1.39 21.55 2.77
C ARG A 116 -0.84 22.43 1.64
N SER A 117 -1.25 22.22 0.39
CA SER A 117 -0.86 23.06 -0.75
C SER A 117 -1.46 24.47 -0.71
N GLY A 118 -2.50 24.70 0.11
CA GLY A 118 -3.11 26.01 0.32
C GLY A 118 -2.61 26.76 1.55
N GLU A 119 -1.65 26.21 2.27
CA GLU A 119 -1.06 26.81 3.48
C GLU A 119 0.32 27.41 3.17
N ASP A 120 0.77 28.37 3.99
CA ASP A 120 2.05 29.08 3.81
C ASP A 120 3.28 28.30 4.35
N HIS A 121 3.06 27.11 4.93
CA HIS A 121 4.06 26.22 5.53
C HIS A 121 4.90 26.79 6.68
N ASP A 122 4.54 27.96 7.23
CA ASP A 122 5.16 28.57 8.40
C ASP A 122 4.83 27.84 9.73
N HIS A 123 3.92 26.87 9.69
CA HIS A 123 3.59 25.97 10.77
C HIS A 123 3.18 24.59 10.24
N VAL A 124 3.12 23.60 11.14
CA VAL A 124 2.61 22.27 10.80
C VAL A 124 1.08 22.31 10.69
N SER A 125 0.55 21.79 9.58
CA SER A 125 -0.89 21.60 9.39
C SER A 125 -1.46 20.62 10.43
N VAL A 126 -2.21 21.12 11.42
CA VAL A 126 -2.85 20.24 12.42
C VAL A 126 -3.87 19.32 11.77
N ILE A 127 -4.68 19.86 10.84
CA ILE A 127 -5.67 19.07 10.09
C ILE A 127 -4.94 18.03 9.24
N GLY A 128 -3.90 18.44 8.50
CA GLY A 128 -3.12 17.53 7.67
C GLY A 128 -2.44 16.42 8.49
N PHE A 129 -1.91 16.74 9.67
CA PHE A 129 -1.34 15.78 10.59
C PHE A 129 -2.37 14.73 11.06
N VAL A 130 -3.55 15.18 11.49
CA VAL A 130 -4.64 14.27 11.91
C VAL A 130 -5.08 13.36 10.76
N LEU A 131 -5.20 13.89 9.54
CA LEU A 131 -5.52 13.09 8.35
C LEU A 131 -4.43 12.04 8.07
N SER A 132 -3.15 12.39 8.24
CA SER A 132 -2.03 11.43 8.10
C SER A 132 -2.14 10.29 9.11
N ILE A 133 -2.43 10.58 10.39
CA ILE A 133 -2.58 9.57 11.44
C ILE A 133 -3.76 8.64 11.14
N VAL A 134 -4.92 9.20 10.79
CA VAL A 134 -6.11 8.41 10.42
C VAL A 134 -5.82 7.54 9.20
N GLY A 135 -5.17 8.10 8.18
CA GLY A 135 -4.77 7.38 6.98
C GLY A 135 -3.83 6.23 7.28
N LEU A 136 -2.82 6.44 8.13
CA LEU A 136 -1.86 5.41 8.52
C LEU A 136 -2.53 4.29 9.35
N ALA A 137 -3.49 4.63 10.21
CA ALA A 137 -4.26 3.64 10.97
C ALA A 137 -5.10 2.74 10.04
N ILE A 138 -5.81 3.33 9.07
CA ILE A 138 -6.56 2.57 8.05
C ILE A 138 -5.60 1.73 7.19
N LEU A 139 -4.46 2.29 6.81
CA LEU A 139 -3.42 1.57 6.08
C LEU A 139 -2.91 0.36 6.87
N GLY A 140 -2.75 0.46 8.18
CA GLY A 140 -2.39 -0.65 9.05
C GLY A 140 -3.41 -1.79 9.04
N ILE A 141 -4.70 -1.47 9.13
CA ILE A 141 -5.80 -2.45 8.99
C ILE A 141 -5.74 -3.12 7.61
N SER A 142 -5.57 -2.31 6.56
CA SER A 142 -5.44 -2.83 5.20
C SER A 142 -4.20 -3.72 5.03
N GLY A 143 -3.07 -3.33 5.63
CA GLY A 143 -1.82 -4.10 5.63
C GLY A 143 -1.98 -5.49 6.24
N TRP A 144 -2.75 -5.61 7.33
CA TRP A 144 -3.09 -6.91 7.91
C TRP A 144 -3.89 -7.79 6.92
N LEU A 145 -4.85 -7.23 6.19
CA LEU A 145 -5.59 -7.95 5.14
C LEU A 145 -4.68 -8.39 3.99
N GLY A 146 -3.72 -7.54 3.59
CA GLY A 146 -2.69 -7.87 2.60
C GLY A 146 -1.82 -9.04 3.06
N GLY A 147 -1.39 -9.02 4.32
CA GLY A 147 -0.68 -10.14 4.95
C GLY A 147 -1.51 -11.41 4.97
N LYS A 148 -2.81 -11.33 5.27
CA LYS A 148 -3.72 -12.48 5.20
C LYS A 148 -3.82 -13.06 3.77
N LEU A 149 -3.92 -12.22 2.74
CA LEU A 149 -3.93 -12.67 1.34
C LEU A 149 -2.65 -13.42 0.96
N ALA A 150 -1.49 -12.87 1.32
CA ALA A 150 -0.20 -13.46 0.99
C ALA A 150 0.10 -14.72 1.82
N TYR A 151 0.04 -14.61 3.14
CA TYR A 151 0.55 -15.64 4.05
C TYR A 151 -0.49 -16.70 4.45
N HIS A 152 -1.78 -16.38 4.48
CA HIS A 152 -2.82 -17.37 4.82
C HIS A 152 -3.46 -17.99 3.58
N TYR A 153 -3.72 -17.18 2.54
CA TYR A 153 -4.36 -17.69 1.31
C TYR A 153 -3.37 -17.98 0.18
N GLY A 154 -2.11 -17.61 0.33
CA GLY A 154 -1.06 -17.93 -0.65
C GLY A 154 -1.23 -17.23 -2.00
N VAL A 155 -1.93 -16.09 -2.05
CA VAL A 155 -2.13 -15.31 -3.28
C VAL A 155 -0.78 -14.84 -3.81
N ARG A 156 -0.49 -15.15 -5.09
CA ARG A 156 0.78 -14.86 -5.77
C ARG A 156 2.06 -15.44 -5.12
N VAL A 157 1.91 -16.25 -4.07
CA VAL A 157 2.99 -17.03 -3.46
C VAL A 157 3.17 -18.33 -4.26
N ALA A 158 4.40 -18.77 -4.45
CA ALA A 158 4.70 -20.05 -5.09
C ALA A 158 3.99 -21.23 -4.39
N ASN A 159 3.83 -22.34 -5.10
CA ASN A 159 3.31 -23.57 -4.51
C ASN A 159 4.40 -24.25 -3.65
N GLU A 160 3.98 -25.19 -2.80
CA GLU A 160 4.88 -25.87 -1.86
C GLU A 160 5.96 -26.69 -2.56
N GLU A 161 5.68 -27.23 -3.75
CA GLU A 161 6.68 -27.94 -4.56
C GLU A 161 7.85 -27.03 -4.95
N THR A 162 7.57 -25.80 -5.38
CA THR A 162 8.61 -24.80 -5.67
C THR A 162 9.31 -24.37 -4.38
N GLN A 163 8.56 -24.12 -3.30
CA GLN A 163 9.13 -23.68 -2.02
C GLN A 163 10.05 -24.73 -1.39
N ARG A 164 9.78 -26.03 -1.61
CA ARG A 164 10.62 -27.14 -1.13
C ARG A 164 12.07 -27.04 -1.62
N GLN A 165 12.30 -26.41 -2.78
CA GLN A 165 13.65 -26.17 -3.31
C GLN A 165 14.54 -25.34 -2.36
N GLY A 166 13.95 -24.55 -1.45
CA GLY A 166 14.70 -23.79 -0.44
C GLY A 166 15.05 -24.58 0.83
N PHE A 167 14.63 -25.85 0.95
CA PHE A 167 14.84 -26.70 2.12
C PHE A 167 15.57 -28.01 1.77
N VAL A 168 16.17 -28.09 0.58
CA VAL A 168 16.94 -29.23 0.06
C VAL A 168 18.36 -28.84 -0.26
#